data_AF-A0AAN7Z094-F1
#
_entry.id   AF-A0AAN7Z094-F1
#
_cell.length_a   1.000
_cell.length_b   1.000
_cell.length_c   1.000
_cell.angle_alpha   90.00
_cell.angle_beta   90.00
_cell.angle_gamma   90.00
#
_symmetry.space_group_name_H-M   'P 1'
#
loop_
_entity.id
_entity.type
_entity.pdbx_description
1 polymer ?
#
loop_
_entity_poly.entity_id
_entity_poly.type
_entity_poly.pdbx_seq_one_letter_code
_entity_poly.pdbx_strand_id
1 'polypeptide(L)'
;MNENRVFKRFWLIMLACPIFFLIGASYSNAQRTTNKLDSFQSYMSCLMLLYSAVGKIASNAQPSTYEEDFSDIRSCLSALLFCSSEDSAAARFHETLFSIHESLLNEYVRPASVTLPHSESQETAHSKLSCDFSGALEKLSNDILIMLCRPFGGPGNREDSKECLDINYQTAASRHEHQYLMEKMDWEFEDSAPFRWDAEKSGSDPF
;
A
#
# COMPACT_ATOMS: atom_id res chain seq x y z
N MET A 1 -12.77 -9.54 -15.89
CA MET A 1 -11.91 -8.81 -16.87
C MET A 1 -12.19 -7.30 -17.00
N ASN A 2 -12.94 -6.64 -16.10
CA ASN A 2 -13.22 -5.19 -16.19
C ASN A 2 -12.53 -4.32 -15.11
N GLU A 3 -11.90 -4.90 -14.08
CA GLU A 3 -11.25 -4.14 -13.00
C GLU A 3 -10.03 -3.31 -13.47
N ASN A 4 -9.29 -3.81 -14.46
CA ASN A 4 -8.14 -3.09 -15.02
C ASN A 4 -8.49 -1.72 -15.64
N ARG A 5 -9.76 -1.48 -16.02
CA ARG A 5 -10.17 -0.17 -16.57
C ARG A 5 -10.42 0.88 -15.51
N VAL A 6 -10.86 0.48 -14.31
CA VAL A 6 -11.10 1.42 -13.20
C VAL A 6 -9.76 1.87 -12.63
N PHE A 7 -8.83 0.93 -12.45
CA PHE A 7 -7.47 1.23 -12.00
C PHE A 7 -6.71 2.13 -12.98
N LYS A 8 -6.76 1.85 -14.30
CA LYS A 8 -6.14 2.72 -15.32
C LYS A 8 -6.73 4.13 -15.35
N ARG A 9 -8.02 4.31 -15.03
CA ARG A 9 -8.65 5.63 -14.96
C ARG A 9 -8.23 6.40 -13.71
N PHE A 10 -8.13 5.72 -12.57
CA PHE A 10 -7.56 6.31 -11.35
C PHE A 10 -6.10 6.71 -11.54
N TRP A 11 -5.32 5.86 -12.21
CA TRP A 11 -3.94 6.11 -12.58
C TRP A 11 -3.80 7.29 -13.55
N LEU A 12 -4.67 7.39 -14.56
CA LEU A 12 -4.74 8.56 -15.45
C LEU A 12 -5.13 9.85 -14.72
N ILE A 13 -5.97 9.80 -13.69
CA ILE A 13 -6.32 10.98 -12.90
C ILE A 13 -5.15 11.42 -12.01
N MET A 14 -4.42 10.47 -11.43
CA MET A 14 -3.23 10.77 -10.60
C MET A 14 -2.00 11.18 -11.44
N LEU A 15 -1.84 10.64 -12.65
CA LEU A 15 -0.76 10.99 -13.60
C LEU A 15 -1.07 12.18 -14.51
N ALA A 16 -2.35 12.52 -14.73
CA ALA A 16 -2.74 13.75 -15.43
C ALA A 16 -2.52 15.03 -14.59
N CYS A 17 -1.78 14.92 -13.48
CA CYS A 17 -1.15 16.05 -12.81
C CYS A 17 0.37 16.17 -13.12
N PRO A 18 0.82 16.21 -14.41
CA PRO A 18 2.23 16.46 -14.72
C PRO A 18 2.65 17.92 -14.48
N ILE A 19 1.74 18.77 -13.98
CA ILE A 19 2.01 20.19 -13.71
C ILE A 19 2.94 20.37 -12.50
N PHE A 20 3.04 19.40 -11.58
CA PHE A 20 3.90 19.54 -10.39
C PHE A 20 5.37 19.17 -10.62
N PHE A 21 5.67 18.19 -11.47
CA PHE A 21 7.06 17.72 -11.63
C PHE A 21 7.94 18.62 -12.50
N LEU A 22 7.36 19.44 -13.41
CA LEU A 22 8.14 20.29 -14.32
C LEU A 22 8.35 21.74 -13.84
N ILE A 23 7.75 22.15 -12.71
CA ILE A 23 7.94 23.49 -12.11
C ILE A 23 8.95 23.45 -10.93
N GLY A 24 9.58 22.29 -10.68
CA GLY A 24 10.42 22.04 -9.51
C GLY A 24 11.84 22.64 -9.52
N ALA A 25 12.24 23.42 -10.52
CA ALA A 25 13.62 23.92 -10.63
C ALA A 25 13.81 25.42 -10.26
N SER A 26 12.79 26.15 -9.79
CA SER A 26 12.94 27.61 -9.53
C SER A 26 12.24 28.20 -8.30
N TYR A 27 11.75 27.42 -7.33
CA TYR A 27 11.02 27.98 -6.17
C TYR A 27 11.52 27.50 -4.79
N SER A 28 12.75 27.88 -4.46
CA SER A 28 13.53 27.41 -3.30
C SER A 28 13.04 27.83 -1.89
N ASN A 29 11.84 28.36 -1.69
CA ASN A 29 11.37 28.73 -0.33
C ASN A 29 9.91 28.35 0.01
N ALA A 30 9.12 27.84 -0.95
CA ALA A 30 7.78 27.30 -0.71
C ALA A 30 7.74 25.77 -0.60
N GLN A 31 8.91 25.11 -0.66
CA GLN A 31 9.08 23.67 -0.87
C GLN A 31 8.86 22.81 0.38
N ARG A 32 8.84 23.39 1.58
CA ARG A 32 8.80 22.59 2.83
C ARG A 32 7.43 21.96 3.10
N THR A 33 6.35 22.47 2.51
CA THR A 33 5.00 21.90 2.64
C THR A 33 4.61 20.97 1.49
N THR A 34 5.30 21.03 0.34
CA THR A 34 5.00 20.18 -0.82
C THR A 34 5.52 18.75 -0.64
N ASN A 35 6.67 18.60 0.03
CA ASN A 35 7.35 17.31 0.15
C ASN A 35 6.52 16.24 0.91
N LYS A 36 5.62 16.65 1.82
CA LYS A 36 4.74 15.73 2.54
C LYS A 36 3.65 15.13 1.65
N LEU A 37 3.08 15.94 0.76
CA LEU A 37 2.03 15.49 -0.17
C LEU A 37 2.62 14.52 -1.19
N ASP A 38 3.81 14.83 -1.71
CA ASP A 38 4.52 14.00 -2.69
C ASP A 38 4.92 12.64 -2.11
N SER A 39 5.35 12.61 -0.85
CA SER A 39 5.66 11.38 -0.12
C SER A 39 4.43 10.49 0.04
N PHE A 40 3.31 11.08 0.47
CA PHE A 40 2.07 10.35 0.65
C PHE A 40 1.51 9.82 -0.67
N GLN A 41 1.52 10.63 -1.72
CA GLN A 41 1.08 10.21 -3.05
C GLN A 41 1.92 9.05 -3.59
N SER A 42 3.25 9.10 -3.40
CA SER A 42 4.16 8.02 -3.79
C SER A 42 3.89 6.75 -3.00
N TYR A 43 3.67 6.87 -1.69
CA TYR A 43 3.29 5.76 -0.81
C TYR A 43 2.00 5.06 -1.25
N MET A 44 0.92 5.82 -1.45
CA MET A 44 -0.36 5.27 -1.89
C MET A 44 -0.26 4.62 -3.27
N SER A 45 0.51 5.22 -4.18
CA SER A 45 0.74 4.66 -5.51
C SER A 45 1.45 3.31 -5.43
N CYS A 46 2.51 3.20 -4.61
CA CYS A 46 3.19 1.94 -4.37
C CYS A 46 2.28 0.87 -3.78
N LEU A 47 1.48 1.19 -2.77
CA LEU A 47 0.55 0.24 -2.15
C LEU A 47 -0.46 -0.31 -3.16
N MET A 48 -1.03 0.57 -4.00
CA MET A 48 -1.99 0.16 -5.02
C MET A 48 -1.37 -0.77 -6.07
N LEU A 49 -0.14 -0.48 -6.50
CA LEU A 49 0.59 -1.35 -7.43
C LEU A 49 0.95 -2.70 -6.79
N LEU A 50 1.42 -2.69 -5.54
CA LEU A 50 1.69 -3.91 -4.77
C LEU A 50 0.43 -4.77 -4.64
N TYR A 51 -0.70 -4.17 -4.27
CA TYR A 51 -1.98 -4.87 -4.18
C TYR A 51 -2.37 -5.52 -5.51
N SER A 52 -2.23 -4.78 -6.62
CA SER A 52 -2.51 -5.31 -7.95
C SER A 52 -1.59 -6.48 -8.33
N ALA A 53 -0.29 -6.35 -8.08
CA ALA A 53 0.71 -7.38 -8.36
C ALA A 53 0.43 -8.65 -7.54
N VAL A 54 0.13 -8.51 -6.23
CA VAL A 54 -0.24 -9.64 -5.36
C VAL A 54 -1.46 -10.38 -5.89
N GLY A 55 -2.52 -9.65 -6.30
CA GLY A 55 -3.71 -10.28 -6.89
C GLY A 55 -3.42 -11.04 -8.19
N LYS A 56 -2.54 -10.49 -9.06
CA LYS A 56 -2.09 -11.18 -10.28
C LYS A 56 -1.27 -12.43 -9.96
N ILE A 57 -0.38 -12.37 -8.97
CA ILE A 57 0.40 -13.53 -8.52
C ILE A 57 -0.51 -14.60 -7.93
N ALA A 58 -1.45 -14.24 -7.04
CA ALA A 58 -2.39 -15.16 -6.41
C ALA A 58 -3.31 -15.86 -7.40
N SER A 59 -3.62 -15.21 -8.52
CA SER A 59 -4.39 -15.82 -9.63
C SER A 59 -3.54 -16.65 -10.60
N ASN A 60 -2.26 -16.90 -10.29
CA ASN A 60 -1.29 -17.57 -11.15
C ASN A 60 -1.18 -16.93 -12.55
N ALA A 61 -1.29 -15.60 -12.63
CA ALA A 61 -1.09 -14.88 -13.87
C ALA A 61 0.35 -15.07 -14.39
N GLN A 62 0.54 -14.95 -15.71
CA GLN A 62 1.88 -15.05 -16.29
C GLN A 62 2.78 -13.90 -15.80
N PRO A 63 4.09 -14.13 -15.60
CA PRO A 63 5.02 -13.08 -15.14
C PRO A 63 5.02 -11.80 -15.96
N SER A 64 4.85 -11.91 -17.28
CA SER A 64 4.74 -10.76 -18.19
C SER A 64 3.58 -9.81 -17.86
N THR A 65 2.58 -10.26 -17.10
CA THR A 65 1.40 -9.45 -16.75
C THR A 65 1.61 -8.52 -15.56
N TYR A 66 2.61 -8.80 -14.72
CA TYR A 66 2.94 -8.04 -13.51
C TYR A 66 4.39 -7.52 -13.49
N GLU A 67 5.19 -7.83 -14.50
CA GLU A 67 6.55 -7.28 -14.66
C GLU A 67 6.56 -5.75 -14.76
N GLU A 68 5.61 -5.18 -15.52
CA GLU A 68 5.41 -3.73 -15.60
C GLU A 68 5.08 -3.14 -14.23
N ASP A 69 4.18 -3.78 -13.46
CA ASP A 69 3.84 -3.34 -12.11
C ASP A 69 5.08 -3.30 -11.21
N PHE A 70 5.97 -4.31 -11.26
CA PHE A 70 7.22 -4.31 -10.49
C PHE A 70 8.22 -3.24 -10.94
N SER A 71 8.20 -2.83 -12.21
CA SER A 71 8.96 -1.66 -12.68
C SER A 71 8.42 -0.36 -12.09
N ASP A 72 7.10 -0.21 -12.07
CA ASP A 72 6.44 0.97 -11.51
C ASP A 72 6.59 1.04 -9.99
N ILE A 73 6.51 -0.10 -9.29
CA ILE A 73 6.76 -0.19 -7.85
C ILE A 73 8.18 0.28 -7.51
N ARG A 74 9.20 -0.15 -8.28
CA ARG A 74 10.57 0.34 -8.09
C ARG A 74 10.71 1.85 -8.30
N SER A 75 9.97 2.40 -9.25
CA SER A 75 9.97 3.83 -9.53
C SER A 75 9.36 4.63 -8.38
N CYS A 76 8.22 4.20 -7.84
CA CYS A 76 7.61 4.87 -6.68
C CYS A 76 8.41 4.69 -5.38
N LEU A 77 9.07 3.53 -5.18
CA LEU A 77 10.01 3.32 -4.08
C LEU A 77 11.21 4.27 -4.17
N SER A 78 11.76 4.47 -5.38
CA SER A 78 12.86 5.42 -5.59
C SER A 78 12.46 6.85 -5.25
N ALA A 79 11.21 7.25 -5.55
CA ALA A 79 10.68 8.56 -5.15
C ALA A 79 10.56 8.69 -3.62
N LEU A 80 10.03 7.66 -2.93
CA LEU A 80 9.98 7.64 -1.46
C LEU A 80 11.38 7.71 -0.83
N LEU A 81 12.36 7.00 -1.40
CA LEU A 81 13.74 7.04 -0.95
C LEU A 81 14.31 8.46 -1.10
N PHE A 82 14.03 9.15 -2.20
CA PHE A 82 14.43 10.54 -2.38
C PHE A 82 13.81 11.45 -1.29
N CYS A 83 12.49 11.34 -1.08
CA CYS A 83 11.78 12.09 -0.06
C CYS A 83 12.26 11.79 1.38
N SER A 84 12.79 10.59 1.62
CA SER A 84 13.28 10.16 2.94
C SER A 84 14.43 11.01 3.50
N SER A 85 15.16 11.71 2.63
CA SER A 85 16.26 12.60 3.04
C SER A 85 15.78 13.80 3.88
N GLU A 86 14.52 14.22 3.71
CA GLU A 86 13.93 15.36 4.40
C GLU A 86 12.71 14.98 5.25
N ASP A 87 12.06 13.86 4.96
CA ASP A 87 10.86 13.39 5.66
C ASP A 87 11.06 11.99 6.28
N SER A 88 11.13 11.95 7.61
CA SER A 88 11.22 10.70 8.37
C SER A 88 10.02 9.77 8.16
N ALA A 89 8.83 10.28 7.85
CA ALA A 89 7.68 9.45 7.52
C ALA A 89 7.88 8.75 6.17
N ALA A 90 8.40 9.47 5.17
CA ALA A 90 8.76 8.89 3.87
C ALA A 90 9.82 7.78 4.01
N ALA A 91 10.78 7.94 4.94
CA ALA A 91 11.74 6.88 5.25
C ALA A 91 11.07 5.60 5.76
N ARG A 92 10.13 5.72 6.70
CA ARG A 92 9.37 4.57 7.23
C ARG A 92 8.49 3.92 6.16
N PHE A 93 7.85 4.74 5.32
CA PHE A 93 7.07 4.27 4.18
C PHE A 93 7.92 3.48 3.20
N HIS A 94 9.10 4.01 2.84
CA HIS A 94 10.05 3.32 1.98
C HIS A 94 10.47 1.97 2.57
N GLU A 95 10.92 1.94 3.82
CA GLU A 95 11.40 0.71 4.48
C GLU A 95 10.30 -0.37 4.52
N THR A 96 9.08 0.01 4.89
CA THR A 96 7.93 -0.90 4.95
C THR A 96 7.61 -1.49 3.59
N LEU A 97 7.44 -0.64 2.57
CA LEU A 97 7.05 -1.09 1.23
C LEU A 97 8.18 -1.84 0.53
N PHE A 98 9.43 -1.45 0.75
CA PHE A 98 10.59 -2.14 0.20
C PHE A 98 10.70 -3.56 0.75
N SER A 99 10.48 -3.75 2.05
CA SER A 99 10.46 -5.08 2.67
C SER A 99 9.40 -6.01 2.06
N ILE A 100 8.19 -5.48 1.84
CA ILE A 100 7.09 -6.22 1.18
C ILE A 100 7.47 -6.59 -0.25
N HIS A 101 8.00 -5.62 -1.02
CA HIS A 101 8.41 -5.82 -2.41
C HIS A 101 9.51 -6.88 -2.53
N GLU A 102 10.56 -6.82 -1.70
CA GLU A 102 11.64 -7.80 -1.71
C GLU A 102 11.15 -9.20 -1.32
N SER A 103 10.24 -9.29 -0.34
CA SER A 103 9.62 -10.57 0.05
C SER A 103 8.85 -11.17 -1.12
N LEU A 104 8.09 -10.36 -1.86
CA LEU A 104 7.37 -10.78 -3.05
C LEU A 104 8.29 -11.31 -4.15
N LEU A 105 9.37 -10.59 -4.44
CA LEU A 105 10.33 -11.00 -5.47
C LEU A 105 11.04 -12.30 -5.11
N ASN A 106 11.47 -12.45 -3.85
CA ASN A 106 12.24 -13.61 -3.41
C ASN A 106 11.41 -14.89 -3.31
N GLU A 107 10.18 -14.79 -2.78
CA GLU A 107 9.33 -15.96 -2.54
C GLU A 107 8.49 -16.37 -3.75
N TYR A 108 8.01 -15.42 -4.55
CA TYR A 108 6.94 -15.67 -5.52
C TYR A 108 7.37 -15.53 -6.98
N VAL A 109 8.29 -14.60 -7.28
CA VAL A 109 8.75 -14.36 -8.66
C VAL A 109 9.94 -15.25 -9.02
N ARG A 110 10.72 -15.69 -8.04
CA ARG A 110 11.93 -16.51 -8.24
C ARG A 110 11.78 -18.03 -8.00
N PRO A 111 10.80 -18.77 -8.56
CA PRO A 111 10.85 -20.24 -8.45
C PRO A 111 11.02 -20.92 -9.81
N ALA A 112 12.24 -21.00 -10.38
CA ALA A 112 12.58 -21.95 -11.46
C ALA A 112 14.07 -22.09 -11.82
N SER A 113 15.02 -22.11 -10.86
CA SER A 113 16.39 -22.56 -11.18
C SER A 113 16.87 -23.77 -10.37
N VAL A 114 15.97 -24.46 -9.67
CA VAL A 114 16.31 -25.77 -9.10
C VAL A 114 16.40 -26.78 -10.24
N THR A 115 17.62 -26.94 -10.73
CA THR A 115 18.08 -27.97 -11.64
C THR A 115 17.64 -29.33 -11.14
N LEU A 116 16.80 -30.03 -11.90
CA LEU A 116 16.41 -31.41 -11.63
C LEU A 116 17.54 -32.33 -12.14
N PRO A 117 18.21 -33.12 -11.29
CA PRO A 117 18.79 -34.37 -11.74
C PRO A 117 17.63 -35.34 -11.99
N HIS A 118 17.46 -35.66 -13.26
CA HIS A 118 16.56 -36.64 -13.84
C HIS A 118 16.54 -37.96 -13.03
N SER A 119 15.43 -38.26 -12.35
CA SER A 119 15.07 -39.64 -11.97
C SER A 119 13.57 -39.73 -11.75
N GLU A 120 12.97 -40.63 -12.53
CA GLU A 120 11.54 -40.90 -12.68
C GLU A 120 10.91 -41.39 -11.37
N SER A 121 9.59 -41.14 -11.23
CA SER A 121 8.65 -41.65 -10.20
C SER A 121 8.43 -40.80 -8.94
N GLN A 122 7.69 -39.68 -9.06
CA GLN A 122 6.97 -39.10 -7.91
C GLN A 122 5.79 -38.19 -8.35
N GLU A 123 4.62 -38.77 -8.63
CA GLU A 123 3.44 -38.07 -9.17
C GLU A 123 2.40 -37.66 -8.10
N THR A 124 2.71 -37.69 -6.80
CA THR A 124 1.70 -37.49 -5.73
C THR A 124 1.98 -36.37 -4.72
N ALA A 125 3.05 -35.59 -4.86
CA ALA A 125 3.42 -34.55 -3.88
C ALA A 125 3.03 -33.10 -4.26
N HIS A 126 2.61 -32.83 -5.50
CA HIS A 126 2.44 -31.46 -5.99
C HIS A 126 1.20 -30.71 -5.46
N SER A 127 0.14 -31.40 -5.01
CA SER A 127 -1.07 -30.72 -4.54
C SER A 127 -0.97 -30.13 -3.12
N LYS A 128 0.01 -30.54 -2.29
CA LYS A 128 0.08 -30.07 -0.90
C LYS A 128 0.79 -28.72 -0.75
N LEU A 129 1.71 -28.38 -1.65
CA LEU A 129 2.46 -27.11 -1.60
C LEU A 129 1.63 -25.89 -2.04
N SER A 130 0.62 -26.11 -2.89
CA SER A 130 -0.18 -25.02 -3.47
C SER A 130 -1.17 -24.38 -2.47
N CYS A 131 -1.57 -25.10 -1.42
CA CYS A 131 -2.57 -24.62 -0.46
C CYS A 131 -1.97 -23.57 0.49
N ASP A 132 -0.75 -23.83 0.99
CA ASP A 132 -0.07 -22.93 1.93
C ASP A 132 0.35 -21.61 1.25
N PHE A 133 0.67 -21.66 -0.05
CA PHE A 133 1.06 -20.51 -0.85
C PHE A 133 -0.09 -19.51 -1.07
N SER A 134 -1.30 -20.02 -1.33
CA SER A 134 -2.48 -19.18 -1.52
C SER A 134 -2.85 -18.42 -0.25
N GLY A 135 -2.72 -19.08 0.92
CA GLY A 135 -3.05 -18.46 2.21
C GLY A 135 -2.10 -17.30 2.58
N ALA A 136 -0.81 -17.43 2.26
CA ALA A 136 0.18 -16.37 2.52
C ALA A 136 -0.08 -15.12 1.66
N LEU A 137 -0.37 -15.30 0.37
CA LEU A 137 -0.68 -14.20 -0.56
C LEU A 137 -2.00 -13.52 -0.21
N GLU A 138 -3.03 -14.28 0.17
CA GLU A 138 -4.31 -13.71 0.60
C GLU A 138 -4.13 -12.86 1.85
N LYS A 139 -3.37 -13.36 2.83
CA LYS A 139 -3.02 -12.59 4.02
C LYS A 139 -2.28 -11.31 3.66
N LEU A 140 -1.25 -11.38 2.81
CA LEU A 140 -0.51 -10.20 2.38
C LEU A 140 -1.38 -9.19 1.62
N SER A 141 -2.28 -9.68 0.75
CA SER A 141 -3.25 -8.84 0.04
C SER A 141 -4.14 -8.08 1.02
N ASN A 142 -4.62 -8.74 2.07
CA ASN A 142 -5.42 -8.13 3.12
C ASN A 142 -4.61 -7.11 3.94
N ASP A 143 -3.35 -7.43 4.28
CA ASP A 143 -2.47 -6.50 4.99
C ASP A 143 -2.22 -5.22 4.17
N ILE A 144 -1.99 -5.35 2.86
CA ILE A 144 -1.86 -4.20 1.94
C ILE A 144 -3.15 -3.40 1.84
N LEU A 145 -4.31 -4.07 1.79
CA LEU A 145 -5.60 -3.41 1.79
C LEU A 145 -5.85 -2.62 3.07
N ILE A 146 -5.47 -3.17 4.23
CA ILE A 146 -5.53 -2.46 5.52
C ILE A 146 -4.65 -1.21 5.48
N MET A 147 -3.42 -1.31 4.95
CA MET A 147 -2.52 -0.16 4.79
C MET A 147 -3.10 0.91 3.86
N LEU A 148 -3.81 0.52 2.79
CA LEU A 148 -4.50 1.44 1.89
C LEU A 148 -5.67 2.15 2.57
N CYS A 149 -6.44 1.44 3.39
CA CYS A 149 -7.56 2.01 4.12
C CYS A 149 -7.10 2.89 5.30
N ARG A 150 -5.90 2.64 5.85
CA ARG A 150 -5.40 3.30 7.06
C ARG A 150 -3.92 3.67 6.92
N PRO A 151 -3.55 4.60 6.04
CA PRO A 151 -2.15 4.89 5.74
C PRO A 151 -1.37 5.47 6.92
N PHE A 152 -2.07 6.06 7.92
CA PHE A 152 -1.47 6.57 9.16
C PHE A 152 -1.85 5.76 10.41
N GLY A 153 -2.82 4.86 10.30
CA GLY A 153 -3.45 4.16 11.42
C GLY A 153 -2.90 2.77 11.73
N GLY A 154 -1.65 2.49 11.35
CA GLY A 154 -1.01 1.21 11.66
C GLY A 154 -0.95 0.95 13.18
N PRO A 155 -1.02 -0.31 13.64
CA PRO A 155 -1.11 -0.63 15.06
C PRO A 155 0.04 -0.05 15.88
N GLY A 156 1.26 0.04 15.32
CA GLY A 156 2.43 0.61 16.02
C GLY A 156 2.55 2.14 15.98
N ASN A 157 1.76 2.86 15.17
CA ASN A 157 1.73 4.34 15.18
C ASN A 157 0.67 4.88 16.17
N ARG A 158 -0.11 3.98 16.76
CA ARG A 158 -1.28 4.31 17.57
C ARG A 158 -0.89 4.71 18.99
N GLU A 159 0.19 4.13 19.53
CA GLU A 159 0.72 4.53 20.83
C GLU A 159 1.39 5.91 20.79
N ASP A 160 2.21 6.18 19.77
CA ASP A 160 2.96 7.43 19.62
C ASP A 160 2.06 8.66 19.41
N SER A 161 0.97 8.48 18.66
CA SER A 161 0.00 9.55 18.38
C SER A 161 -0.84 9.93 19.60
N LYS A 162 -1.15 8.94 20.47
CA LYS A 162 -1.91 9.16 21.69
C LYS A 162 -1.12 10.00 22.71
N GLU A 163 0.18 9.77 22.82
CA GLU A 163 1.06 10.53 23.72
C GLU A 163 1.26 11.98 23.24
N CYS A 164 1.36 12.21 21.93
CA CYS A 164 1.43 13.57 21.36
C CYS A 164 0.16 14.40 21.59
N LEU A 165 -1.02 13.77 21.57
CA LEU A 165 -2.30 14.45 21.82
C LEU A 165 -2.45 14.85 23.30
N ASP A 166 -2.01 14.01 24.23
CA ASP A 166 -2.10 14.29 25.67
C ASP A 166 -1.19 15.46 26.10
N ILE A 167 -0.01 15.62 25.49
CA ILE A 167 0.95 16.69 25.82
C ILE A 167 0.45 18.07 25.34
N ASN A 168 -0.15 18.15 24.16
CA ASN A 168 -0.64 19.42 23.60
C ASN A 168 -1.94 19.93 24.25
N TYR A 169 -2.71 19.03 24.88
CA TYR A 169 -3.97 19.40 25.56
C TYR A 169 -3.76 20.33 26.76
N GLN A 170 -2.65 20.15 27.50
CA GLN A 170 -2.41 20.94 28.72
C GLN A 170 -2.02 22.40 28.44
N THR A 171 -1.67 22.74 27.20
CA THR A 171 -1.10 24.06 26.84
C THR A 171 -1.96 24.91 25.89
N ALA A 172 -3.01 24.36 25.27
CA ALA A 172 -3.80 25.09 24.28
C ALA A 172 -5.11 25.69 24.85
N ALA A 173 -5.22 27.02 24.83
CA ALA A 173 -6.39 27.77 25.32
C ALA A 173 -7.62 27.64 24.40
N SER A 174 -8.71 27.07 24.94
CA SER A 174 -10.19 27.14 24.69
C SER A 174 -10.80 27.39 23.29
N ARG A 175 -10.04 27.70 22.23
CA ARG A 175 -10.58 27.93 20.87
C ARG A 175 -10.45 26.73 19.94
N HIS A 176 -9.68 25.71 20.31
CA HIS A 176 -9.42 24.53 19.47
C HIS A 176 -10.25 23.29 19.85
N GLU A 177 -11.09 23.37 20.89
CA GLU A 177 -11.85 22.22 21.39
C GLU A 177 -12.82 21.65 20.34
N HIS A 178 -13.42 22.49 19.50
CA HIS A 178 -14.41 22.02 18.51
C HIS A 178 -13.78 21.26 17.34
N GLN A 179 -12.66 21.75 16.80
CA GLN A 179 -11.96 21.12 15.69
C GLN A 179 -11.34 19.79 16.11
N TYR A 180 -10.82 19.74 17.34
CA TYR A 180 -10.31 18.51 17.96
C TYR A 180 -11.41 17.50 18.32
N LEU A 181 -12.58 17.92 18.82
CA LEU A 181 -13.71 17.02 19.06
C LEU A 181 -14.21 16.36 17.78
N MET A 182 -14.18 17.08 16.65
CA MET A 182 -14.49 16.50 15.34
C MET A 182 -13.42 15.53 14.87
N GLU A 183 -12.13 15.88 14.97
CA GLU A 183 -11.03 14.99 14.60
C GLU A 183 -11.00 13.73 15.47
N LYS A 184 -11.26 13.86 16.77
CA LYS A 184 -11.40 12.74 17.70
C LYS A 184 -12.63 11.88 17.40
N MET A 185 -13.77 12.48 17.05
CA MET A 185 -14.95 11.71 16.60
C MET A 185 -14.71 10.98 15.28
N ASP A 186 -14.00 11.58 14.32
CA ASP A 186 -13.63 10.93 13.05
C ASP A 186 -12.69 9.74 13.31
N TRP A 187 -11.71 9.91 14.20
CA TRP A 187 -10.83 8.81 14.64
C TRP A 187 -11.58 7.70 15.38
N GLU A 188 -12.45 8.06 16.33
CA GLU A 188 -13.27 7.08 17.04
C GLU A 188 -14.27 6.40 16.09
N PHE A 189 -14.73 7.06 15.03
CA PHE A 189 -15.61 6.48 14.03
C PHE A 189 -14.90 5.38 13.20
N GLU A 190 -13.64 5.61 12.81
CA GLU A 190 -12.81 4.57 12.15
C GLU A 190 -12.56 3.36 13.05
N ASP A 191 -12.54 3.54 14.38
CA ASP A 191 -12.38 2.46 15.35
C ASP A 191 -13.70 1.76 15.75
N SER A 192 -14.81 2.51 15.75
CA SER A 192 -16.11 2.02 16.25
C SER A 192 -16.88 1.23 15.21
N ALA A 193 -16.59 1.45 13.92
CA ALA A 193 -17.19 0.70 12.82
C ALA A 193 -16.08 0.00 12.05
N PRO A 194 -15.73 -1.27 12.36
CA PRO A 194 -14.95 -2.05 11.42
C PRO A 194 -15.74 -2.09 10.12
N PHE A 195 -15.19 -1.47 9.08
CA PHE A 195 -15.74 -1.54 7.73
C PHE A 195 -15.75 -3.02 7.32
N ARG A 196 -16.88 -3.69 7.54
CA ARG A 196 -17.11 -5.08 7.12
C ARG A 196 -17.59 -5.03 5.69
N TRP A 197 -16.71 -5.41 4.77
CA TRP A 197 -17.09 -5.71 3.41
C TRP A 197 -17.89 -7.02 3.39
N ASP A 198 -19.20 -6.95 3.60
CA ASP A 198 -20.09 -8.11 3.49
C ASP A 198 -20.30 -8.43 2.00
N ALA A 199 -19.36 -9.17 1.41
CA ALA A 199 -19.40 -9.59 0.00
C ALA A 199 -20.70 -10.37 -0.35
N GLU A 200 -21.27 -11.09 0.64
CA GLU A 200 -22.53 -11.83 0.49
C GLU A 200 -23.74 -10.94 0.19
N LYS A 201 -23.66 -9.64 0.51
CA LYS A 201 -24.77 -8.70 0.27
C LYS A 201 -24.79 -8.12 -1.13
N SER A 202 -23.80 -8.43 -1.97
CA SER A 202 -23.67 -7.86 -3.32
C SER A 202 -24.25 -8.74 -4.45
N GLY A 203 -24.86 -9.89 -4.12
CA GLY A 203 -25.11 -10.96 -5.09
C GLY A 203 -26.57 -11.35 -5.39
N SER A 204 -27.60 -10.66 -4.89
CA SER A 204 -28.97 -11.19 -5.02
C SER A 204 -30.07 -10.15 -5.21
N ASP A 205 -29.89 -9.20 -6.12
CA ASP A 205 -31.04 -8.49 -6.69
C ASP A 205 -31.41 -9.14 -8.04
N PRO A 206 -32.54 -9.86 -8.11
CA PRO A 206 -33.04 -10.38 -9.37
C PRO A 206 -33.65 -9.23 -10.18
N PHE A 207 -33.02 -8.89 -11.30
CA PHE A 207 -33.67 -8.21 -12.42
C PHE A 207 -34.04 -9.23 -13.50
#